data_AF-A0AAW6R0N8-F1
#
_entry.id   AF-A0AAW6R0N8-F1
#
_cell.length_a   1.000
_cell.length_b   1.000
_cell.length_c   1.000
_cell.angle_alpha   90.00
_cell.angle_beta   90.00
_cell.angle_gamma   90.00
#
_symmetry.space_group_name_H-M   'P 1'
#
loop_
_entity.id
_entity.type
_entity.pdbx_description
1 polymer ?
#
loop_
_entity_poly.entity_id
_entity_poly.type
_entity_poly.pdbx_seq_one_letter_code
_entity_poly.pdbx_strand_id
1 'polypeptide(L)'
;MIFRLLICSFAVLVLTACSSKPTPQLVKADPSSEPQHIYLMPVIFSDPTNLDKVKNECSMLEMLKKSIIQTSTDYQLKFEQLENEIVQNPETPQVKVEFTEVIPHRWTFMAIRPSSTASFRISIYKNGKLTNEVVKSIGSGMALGACDRLEKIAISTGRYVNAWVSKQI
;
A
#
# COMPACT_ATOMS: atom_id res chain seq x y z
N MET A 1 62.07 -4.07 -18.81
CA MET A 1 61.12 -3.69 -17.73
C MET A 1 59.73 -3.43 -18.31
N ILE A 2 58.94 -4.50 -18.48
CA ILE A 2 57.52 -4.75 -18.09
C ILE A 2 56.46 -3.62 -18.26
N PHE A 3 56.70 -2.55 -19.03
CA PHE A 3 55.84 -1.36 -19.04
C PHE A 3 55.01 -1.14 -20.31
N ARG A 4 54.55 -2.19 -21.02
CA ARG A 4 53.87 -2.00 -22.32
C ARG A 4 52.55 -2.74 -22.59
N LEU A 5 51.96 -3.51 -21.67
CA LEU A 5 50.78 -4.33 -22.03
C LEU A 5 49.74 -4.45 -20.91
N LEU A 6 49.38 -3.34 -20.24
CA LEU A 6 48.36 -3.35 -19.18
C LEU A 6 47.39 -2.16 -19.25
N ILE A 7 47.07 -1.66 -20.45
CA ILE A 7 46.15 -0.50 -20.64
C ILE A 7 44.94 -0.82 -21.53
N CYS A 8 44.80 -2.04 -22.09
CA CYS A 8 43.72 -2.33 -23.06
C CYS A 8 42.76 -3.48 -22.69
N SER A 9 42.56 -3.79 -21.40
CA SER A 9 41.66 -4.90 -21.01
C SER A 9 40.66 -4.56 -19.89
N PHE A 10 40.16 -3.31 -19.83
CA PHE A 10 39.00 -2.95 -19.01
C PHE A 10 37.85 -2.39 -19.86
N ALA A 11 37.69 -2.93 -21.06
CA ALA A 11 36.59 -2.64 -21.97
C ALA A 11 35.83 -3.93 -22.32
N VAL A 12 35.44 -4.72 -21.31
CA VAL A 12 34.57 -5.89 -21.53
C VAL A 12 33.63 -6.06 -20.33
N LEU A 13 32.34 -5.80 -20.59
CA LEU A 13 31.17 -6.38 -19.92
C LEU A 13 30.96 -6.04 -18.43
N VAL A 14 30.48 -4.83 -18.17
CA VAL A 14 29.43 -4.62 -17.15
C VAL A 14 28.17 -4.12 -17.86
N LEU A 15 27.71 -4.91 -18.85
CA LEU A 15 26.29 -4.96 -19.20
C LEU A 15 25.62 -5.88 -18.18
N THR A 16 25.57 -5.45 -16.91
CA THR A 16 24.65 -6.06 -15.96
C THR A 16 23.26 -5.71 -16.44
N ALA A 17 22.61 -6.71 -17.02
CA ALA A 17 21.22 -6.72 -17.37
C ALA A 17 20.41 -6.08 -16.24
N CYS A 18 19.92 -4.86 -16.49
CA CYS A 18 18.69 -4.40 -15.85
C CYS A 18 17.62 -5.38 -16.33
N SER A 19 17.45 -6.47 -15.58
CA SER A 19 16.27 -7.30 -15.60
C SER A 19 15.11 -6.37 -15.28
N SER A 20 14.51 -5.81 -16.33
CA SER A 20 13.25 -5.11 -16.29
C SER A 20 12.22 -6.10 -15.78
N LYS A 21 12.08 -6.18 -14.45
CA LYS A 21 10.90 -6.81 -13.87
C LYS A 21 9.73 -6.09 -14.52
N PRO A 22 8.78 -6.80 -15.13
CA PRO A 22 7.63 -6.14 -15.72
C PRO A 22 6.97 -5.34 -14.61
N THR A 23 6.94 -4.02 -14.79
CA THR A 23 6.06 -3.14 -14.02
C THR A 23 4.68 -3.79 -14.11
N PRO A 24 4.02 -4.12 -12.98
CA PRO A 24 2.66 -4.63 -13.04
C PRO A 24 1.84 -3.59 -13.79
N GLN A 25 1.47 -3.89 -15.02
CA GLN A 25 0.51 -3.06 -15.74
C GLN A 25 -0.75 -3.09 -14.88
N LEU A 26 -1.25 -1.90 -14.54
CA LEU A 26 -2.60 -1.76 -14.03
C LEU A 26 -3.49 -2.42 -15.08
N VAL A 27 -4.01 -3.62 -14.79
CA VAL A 27 -5.07 -4.22 -15.59
C VAL A 27 -6.27 -3.32 -15.33
N LYS A 28 -6.42 -2.31 -16.19
CA LYS A 28 -7.54 -1.38 -16.17
C LYS A 28 -8.75 -2.22 -16.55
N ALA A 29 -9.71 -2.31 -15.65
CA ALA A 29 -10.83 -3.22 -15.80
C ALA A 29 -11.71 -2.80 -17.01
N ASP A 30 -12.30 -3.79 -17.68
CA ASP A 30 -13.06 -3.65 -18.94
C ASP A 30 -14.37 -2.84 -18.75
N PRO A 31 -14.55 -1.65 -19.35
CA PRO A 31 -15.60 -0.67 -18.98
C PRO A 31 -17.07 -1.15 -19.09
N SER A 32 -17.32 -2.40 -19.49
CA SER A 32 -18.65 -3.00 -19.64
C SER A 32 -19.16 -3.78 -18.42
N SER A 33 -18.35 -4.07 -17.40
CA SER A 33 -18.81 -4.79 -16.19
C SER A 33 -19.32 -3.83 -15.11
N GLU A 34 -20.46 -4.20 -14.51
CA GLU A 34 -21.03 -3.47 -13.38
C GLU A 34 -20.04 -3.48 -12.19
N PRO A 35 -19.85 -2.36 -11.47
CA PRO A 35 -18.91 -2.31 -10.36
C PRO A 35 -19.27 -3.32 -9.28
N GLN A 36 -18.29 -4.08 -8.79
CA GLN A 36 -18.51 -4.99 -7.68
C GLN A 36 -18.71 -4.20 -6.38
N HIS A 37 -19.85 -4.44 -5.72
CA HIS A 37 -20.17 -3.82 -4.43
C HIS A 37 -19.40 -4.51 -3.30
N ILE A 38 -18.75 -3.69 -2.46
CA ILE A 38 -17.90 -4.15 -1.36
C ILE A 38 -18.16 -3.26 -0.15
N TYR A 39 -18.22 -3.86 1.03
CA TYR A 39 -18.26 -3.09 2.27
C TYR A 39 -16.85 -2.81 2.81
N LEU A 40 -16.54 -1.56 3.09
CA LEU A 40 -15.32 -1.15 3.78
C LEU A 40 -15.60 -1.05 5.27
N MET A 41 -15.00 -1.93 6.06
CA MET A 41 -15.00 -1.81 7.52
C MET A 41 -14.19 -0.58 7.97
N PRO A 42 -14.41 -0.08 9.21
CA PRO A 42 -13.61 1.01 9.75
C PRO A 42 -12.11 0.73 9.61
N VAL A 43 -11.39 1.69 9.04
CA VAL A 43 -9.93 1.63 8.89
C VAL A 43 -9.30 2.05 10.22
N ILE A 44 -8.45 1.20 10.79
CA ILE A 44 -7.93 1.39 12.15
C ILE A 44 -6.40 1.22 12.24
N PHE A 45 -5.84 1.66 13.36
CA PHE A 45 -4.52 1.22 13.82
C PHE A 45 -4.71 0.02 14.74
N SER A 46 -3.92 -1.05 14.57
CA SER A 46 -4.06 -2.27 15.39
C SER A 46 -3.64 -2.05 16.85
N ASP A 47 -2.63 -1.21 17.08
CA ASP A 47 -2.19 -0.80 18.42
C ASP A 47 -2.52 0.68 18.64
N PRO A 48 -3.49 0.98 19.51
CA PRO A 48 -3.86 2.36 19.75
C PRO A 48 -2.88 3.14 20.62
N THR A 49 -1.95 2.50 21.35
CA THR A 49 -1.17 3.13 22.42
C THR A 49 0.16 3.75 21.99
N ASN A 50 0.69 3.38 20.82
CA ASN A 50 2.03 3.81 20.38
C ASN A 50 2.01 4.91 19.30
N LEU A 51 0.83 5.48 19.01
CA LEU A 51 0.60 6.30 17.81
C LEU A 51 -0.13 7.62 18.08
N ASP A 52 -0.22 8.09 19.32
CA ASP A 52 -1.03 9.27 19.67
C ASP A 52 -0.67 10.52 18.85
N LYS A 53 0.62 10.77 18.60
CA LYS A 53 1.03 11.85 17.69
C LYS A 53 0.57 11.63 16.25
N VAL A 54 0.71 10.41 15.71
CA VAL A 54 0.28 10.10 14.35
C VAL A 54 -1.24 10.20 14.20
N LYS A 55 -1.98 9.77 15.22
CA LYS A 55 -3.44 9.81 15.27
C LYS A 55 -4.00 11.23 15.39
N ASN A 56 -3.36 12.05 16.20
CA ASN A 56 -3.86 13.38 16.52
C ASN A 56 -3.36 14.45 15.53
N GLU A 57 -2.16 14.28 14.96
CA GLU A 57 -1.52 15.30 14.12
C GLU A 57 -1.56 14.98 12.62
N CYS A 58 -1.73 13.71 12.22
CA CYS A 58 -1.72 13.32 10.81
C CYS A 58 -3.06 12.72 10.37
N SER A 59 -3.56 13.09 9.19
CA SER A 59 -4.82 12.57 8.63
C SER A 59 -4.66 11.20 7.95
N MET A 60 -3.85 10.30 8.51
CA MET A 60 -3.43 9.07 7.83
C MET A 60 -4.60 8.10 7.53
N LEU A 61 -5.48 7.84 8.50
CA LEU A 61 -6.64 6.94 8.30
C LEU A 61 -7.66 7.56 7.34
N GLU A 62 -7.90 8.87 7.45
CA GLU A 62 -8.78 9.62 6.56
C GLU A 62 -8.27 9.58 5.12
N MET A 63 -6.96 9.81 4.92
CA MET A 63 -6.32 9.75 3.62
C MET A 63 -6.33 8.35 3.02
N LEU A 64 -6.20 7.30 3.84
CA LEU A 64 -6.35 5.92 3.39
C LEU A 64 -7.77 5.68 2.89
N LYS A 65 -8.78 6.01 3.70
CA LYS A 65 -10.20 5.87 3.35
C LYS A 65 -10.55 6.60 2.06
N LYS A 66 -10.13 7.86 1.97
CA LYS A 66 -10.31 8.71 0.77
C LYS A 66 -9.64 8.08 -0.44
N SER A 67 -8.40 7.61 -0.31
CA SER A 67 -7.70 6.97 -1.42
C SER A 67 -8.33 5.67 -1.86
N ILE A 68 -8.86 4.85 -0.94
CA ILE A 68 -9.58 3.62 -1.30
C ILE A 68 -10.78 3.98 -2.19
N ILE A 69 -11.64 4.89 -1.74
CA ILE A 69 -12.83 5.29 -2.51
C ILE A 69 -12.46 5.93 -3.84
N GLN A 70 -11.53 6.88 -3.84
CA GLN A 70 -11.17 7.61 -5.05
C GLN A 70 -10.56 6.72 -6.13
N THR A 71 -9.84 5.66 -5.74
CA THR A 71 -9.18 4.77 -6.71
C THR A 71 -9.98 3.51 -6.96
N SER A 72 -11.14 3.30 -6.32
CA SER A 72 -11.94 2.08 -6.50
C SER A 72 -12.53 1.96 -7.90
N THR A 73 -12.90 3.09 -8.50
CA THR A 73 -13.44 3.15 -9.87
C THR A 73 -12.45 2.65 -10.91
N ASP A 74 -11.15 2.85 -10.69
CA ASP A 74 -10.09 2.38 -11.60
C ASP A 74 -10.01 0.84 -11.66
N TYR A 75 -10.57 0.17 -10.65
CA TYR A 75 -10.59 -1.29 -10.51
C TYR A 75 -12.01 -1.86 -10.51
N GLN A 76 -13.02 -1.09 -10.94
CA GLN A 76 -14.44 -1.49 -10.93
C GLN A 76 -14.97 -1.97 -9.58
N LEU A 77 -14.46 -1.36 -8.51
CA LEU A 77 -14.94 -1.62 -7.17
C LEU A 77 -15.77 -0.44 -6.69
N LYS A 78 -16.84 -0.73 -5.96
CA LYS A 78 -17.64 0.28 -5.26
C LYS A 78 -17.65 -0.04 -3.77
N PHE A 79 -16.89 0.75 -3.02
CA PHE A 79 -16.84 0.62 -1.57
C PHE A 79 -17.96 1.43 -0.91
N GLU A 80 -18.76 0.75 -0.10
CA GLU A 80 -19.70 1.36 0.83
C GLU A 80 -19.12 1.30 2.25
N GLN A 81 -19.06 2.43 2.94
CA GLN A 81 -18.49 2.48 4.29
C GLN A 81 -19.47 1.89 5.30
N LEU A 82 -18.97 1.01 6.15
CA LEU A 82 -19.67 0.56 7.33
C LEU A 82 -19.22 1.37 8.54
N GLU A 83 -20.18 1.90 9.28
CA GLU A 83 -19.90 2.57 10.57
C GLU A 83 -19.56 1.55 11.67
N ASN A 84 -20.00 0.30 11.53
CA ASN A 84 -19.82 -0.76 12.52
C ASN A 84 -19.01 -1.95 11.97
N GLU A 85 -18.27 -2.63 12.86
CA GLU A 85 -17.30 -3.67 12.50
C GLU A 85 -17.89 -4.96 11.90
N ILE A 86 -19.20 -5.19 12.00
CA ILE A 86 -19.79 -6.45 11.53
C ILE A 86 -21.15 -6.16 10.90
N VAL A 87 -21.22 -6.25 9.58
CA VAL A 87 -22.50 -6.40 8.90
C VAL A 87 -22.82 -7.88 8.75
N GLN A 88 -23.99 -8.29 9.23
CA GLN A 88 -24.48 -9.67 9.14
C GLN A 88 -25.02 -10.02 7.74
N ASN A 89 -24.66 -9.27 6.69
CA ASN A 89 -25.05 -9.61 5.33
C ASN A 89 -24.07 -10.66 4.77
N PRO A 90 -24.52 -11.91 4.53
CA PRO A 90 -23.65 -13.02 4.12
C PRO A 90 -23.01 -12.83 2.74
N GLU A 91 -23.70 -12.18 1.80
CA GLU A 91 -23.37 -12.27 0.37
C GLU A 91 -22.35 -11.25 -0.11
N THR A 92 -22.33 -10.05 0.47
CA THR A 92 -21.41 -8.98 0.06
C THR A 92 -20.07 -9.10 0.78
N PRO A 93 -18.93 -9.12 0.06
CA PRO A 93 -17.61 -9.15 0.69
C PRO A 93 -17.36 -7.90 1.54
N GLN A 94 -16.77 -8.09 2.71
CA GLN A 94 -16.34 -7.03 3.62
C GLN A 94 -14.82 -6.98 3.65
N VAL A 95 -14.26 -5.79 3.53
CA VAL A 95 -12.82 -5.56 3.54
C VAL A 95 -12.45 -4.79 4.80
N LYS A 96 -11.56 -5.38 5.60
CA LYS A 96 -10.91 -4.72 6.73
C LYS A 96 -9.50 -4.31 6.32
N VAL A 97 -9.15 -3.06 6.62
CA VAL A 97 -7.78 -2.56 6.44
C VAL A 97 -7.31 -2.00 7.77
N GLU A 98 -6.18 -2.51 8.26
CA GLU A 98 -5.59 -2.05 9.52
C GLU A 98 -4.09 -1.79 9.35
N PHE A 99 -3.62 -0.67 9.89
CA PHE A 99 -2.19 -0.43 10.04
C PHE A 99 -1.69 -1.17 11.27
N THR A 100 -0.82 -2.15 11.06
CA THR A 100 -0.29 -3.00 12.13
C THR A 100 0.91 -2.37 12.83
N GLU A 101 1.65 -1.54 12.12
CA GLU A 101 2.83 -0.85 12.63
C GLU A 101 3.02 0.44 11.83
N VAL A 102 3.34 1.54 12.52
CA VAL A 102 3.67 2.81 11.86
C VAL A 102 4.92 3.39 12.49
N ILE A 103 5.95 3.53 11.67
CA ILE A 103 7.22 4.14 12.03
C ILE A 103 7.29 5.51 11.34
N PRO A 104 6.94 6.60 12.05
CA PRO A 104 6.89 7.94 11.45
C PRO A 104 8.28 8.45 11.05
N HIS A 105 9.33 7.96 11.69
CA HIS A 105 10.69 8.41 11.47
C HIS A 105 11.68 7.26 11.60
N ARG A 106 12.39 6.94 10.51
CA ARG A 106 13.52 6.02 10.51
C ARG A 106 14.62 6.51 9.58
N TRP A 107 15.86 6.29 9.99
CA TRP A 107 17.03 6.48 9.14
C TRP A 107 17.34 5.18 8.42
N THR A 108 17.49 5.25 7.11
CA THR A 108 18.02 4.13 6.32
C THR A 108 19.49 4.38 6.02
N PHE A 109 20.30 3.33 6.02
CA PHE A 109 21.72 3.43 5.66
C PHE A 109 21.87 4.14 4.31
N MET A 110 22.73 5.16 4.24
CA MET A 110 22.94 6.05 3.08
C MET A 110 21.82 7.06 2.75
N ALA A 111 20.79 7.22 3.59
CA ALA A 111 19.77 8.26 3.35
C ALA A 111 20.19 9.64 3.88
N ILE A 112 20.06 10.64 3.01
CA ILE A 112 20.33 12.06 3.31
C ILE A 112 19.19 12.67 4.15
N ARG A 113 18.02 12.01 4.19
CA ARG A 113 16.82 12.47 4.89
C ARG A 113 16.12 11.28 5.55
N PRO A 114 15.40 11.50 6.66
CA PRO A 114 14.64 10.43 7.29
C PRO A 114 13.50 9.94 6.38
N SER A 115 13.10 8.70 6.56
CA SER A 115 11.95 8.08 5.91
C SER A 115 10.88 7.71 6.94
N SER A 116 9.68 7.37 6.45
CA SER A 116 8.62 6.77 7.25
C SER A 116 8.25 5.41 6.65
N THR A 117 7.70 4.51 7.45
CA THR A 117 7.26 3.19 6.99
C THR A 117 6.03 2.78 7.76
N ALA A 118 5.09 2.13 7.10
CA ALA A 118 3.94 1.53 7.77
C ALA A 118 3.70 0.13 7.22
N SER A 119 3.41 -0.79 8.14
CA SER A 119 2.93 -2.12 7.84
C SER A 119 1.41 -2.14 7.98
N PHE A 120 0.72 -2.81 7.07
CA PHE A 120 -0.72 -2.91 7.06
C PHE A 120 -1.17 -4.32 6.67
N ARG A 121 -2.35 -4.69 7.18
CA ARG A 121 -3.06 -5.92 6.87
C ARG A 121 -4.35 -5.57 6.15
N ILE A 122 -4.66 -6.34 5.11
CA ILE A 122 -5.94 -6.32 4.41
C ILE A 122 -6.56 -7.69 4.58
N SER A 123 -7.80 -7.74 5.04
CA SER A 123 -8.54 -8.97 5.29
C SER A 123 -9.90 -8.90 4.59
N ILE A 124 -10.27 -9.94 3.83
CA ILE A 124 -11.58 -10.05 3.18
C ILE A 124 -12.42 -11.07 3.93
N TYR A 125 -13.59 -10.65 4.40
CA TYR A 125 -14.58 -11.50 5.04
C TYR A 125 -15.75 -11.74 4.09
N LYS A 126 -16.18 -13.00 3.97
CA LYS A 126 -17.43 -13.40 3.32
C LYS A 126 -18.17 -14.32 4.29
N ASN A 127 -19.47 -14.13 4.50
CA ASN A 127 -20.24 -14.91 5.49
C ASN A 127 -19.62 -14.91 6.91
N GLY A 128 -19.00 -13.80 7.33
CA GLY A 128 -18.32 -13.69 8.63
C GLY A 128 -17.03 -14.51 8.75
N LYS A 129 -16.58 -15.18 7.69
CA LYS A 129 -15.34 -15.96 7.67
C LYS A 129 -14.25 -15.20 6.92
N LEU A 130 -13.04 -15.20 7.47
CA LEU A 130 -11.86 -14.72 6.77
C LEU A 130 -11.62 -15.61 5.55
N THR A 131 -11.62 -15.01 4.36
CA THR A 131 -11.40 -15.72 3.09
C THR A 131 -10.00 -15.48 2.54
N ASN A 132 -9.55 -14.22 2.55
CA ASN A 132 -8.25 -13.82 2.06
C ASN A 132 -7.62 -12.80 3.00
N GLU A 133 -6.31 -12.87 3.15
CA GLU A 133 -5.54 -11.92 3.92
C GLU A 133 -4.19 -11.62 3.24
N VAL A 134 -3.72 -10.39 3.36
CA VAL A 134 -2.35 -10.03 2.99
C VAL A 134 -1.78 -9.01 3.97
N VAL A 135 -0.50 -9.17 4.30
CA VAL A 135 0.29 -8.20 5.06
C VAL A 135 1.37 -7.60 4.15
N LYS A 136 1.51 -6.28 4.16
CA LYS A 136 2.52 -5.55 3.38
C LYS A 136 3.09 -4.40 4.19
N SER A 137 4.28 -3.94 3.77
CA SER A 137 4.93 -2.76 4.32
C SER A 137 5.24 -1.78 3.18
N ILE A 138 4.95 -0.50 3.40
CA ILE A 138 5.21 0.59 2.45
C ILE A 138 6.00 1.68 3.16
N GLY A 139 7.05 2.17 2.49
CA GLY A 139 7.87 3.27 2.96
C GLY A 139 7.75 4.52 2.08
N SER A 140 8.00 5.69 2.68
CA SER A 140 8.09 6.97 1.98
C SER A 140 9.30 7.77 2.46
N GLY A 141 10.20 8.11 1.54
CA GLY A 141 11.40 8.93 1.81
C GLY A 141 11.36 10.32 1.16
N MET A 142 10.32 10.63 0.38
CA MET A 142 10.22 11.87 -0.41
C MET A 142 9.08 12.77 0.08
N ALA A 143 9.21 13.34 1.28
CA ALA A 143 8.36 14.44 1.73
C ALA A 143 9.06 15.32 2.76
N LEU A 144 8.52 16.52 2.99
CA LEU A 144 9.12 17.53 3.87
C LEU A 144 8.83 17.22 5.35
N GLY A 145 7.63 16.72 5.66
CA GLY A 145 7.22 16.34 7.03
C GLY A 145 7.04 14.83 7.27
N ALA A 146 6.88 14.44 8.53
CA ALA A 146 6.47 13.07 8.90
C ALA A 146 5.01 12.80 8.48
N CYS A 147 4.08 13.72 8.72
CA CYS A 147 2.69 13.54 8.29
C CYS A 147 2.56 13.42 6.77
N ASP A 148 3.21 14.28 5.98
CA ASP A 148 3.22 14.14 4.52
C ASP A 148 3.69 12.75 4.05
N ARG A 149 4.73 12.21 4.69
CA ARG A 149 5.24 10.87 4.38
C ARG A 149 4.21 9.80 4.71
N LEU A 150 3.56 9.90 5.86
CA LEU A 150 2.54 8.96 6.32
C LEU A 150 1.25 9.03 5.48
N GLU A 151 0.82 10.23 5.07
CA GLU A 151 -0.32 10.41 4.18
C GLU A 151 -0.03 9.88 2.77
N LYS A 152 1.19 10.06 2.26
CA LYS A 152 1.62 9.41 1.00
C LYS A 152 1.62 7.89 1.11
N ILE A 153 2.01 7.35 2.27
CA ILE A 153 1.89 5.91 2.54
C ILE A 153 0.41 5.51 2.51
N ALA A 154 -0.47 6.26 3.18
CA ALA A 154 -1.91 6.00 3.17
C ALA A 154 -2.53 6.00 1.76
N ILE A 155 -2.17 6.97 0.91
CA ILE A 155 -2.60 7.01 -0.49
C ILE A 155 -2.10 5.77 -1.26
N SER A 156 -0.83 5.42 -1.07
CA SER A 156 -0.23 4.27 -1.75
C SER A 156 -0.88 2.95 -1.28
N THR A 157 -1.17 2.83 0.01
CA THR A 157 -1.91 1.73 0.60
C THR A 157 -3.31 1.64 0.00
N GLY A 158 -4.05 2.75 -0.13
CA GLY A 158 -5.39 2.75 -0.70
C GLY A 158 -5.44 2.24 -2.14
N ARG A 159 -4.47 2.65 -2.97
CA ARG A 159 -4.30 2.11 -4.33
C ARG A 159 -3.99 0.63 -4.33
N TYR A 160 -3.11 0.18 -3.43
CA TYR A 160 -2.77 -1.23 -3.29
C TYR A 160 -3.97 -2.06 -2.83
N VAL A 161 -4.80 -1.55 -1.91
CA VAL A 161 -6.04 -2.19 -1.46
C VAL A 161 -6.92 -2.48 -2.67
N ASN A 162 -7.25 -1.48 -3.48
CA ASN A 162 -8.09 -1.68 -4.66
C ASN A 162 -7.48 -2.68 -5.66
N ALA A 163 -6.17 -2.55 -5.93
CA ALA A 163 -5.47 -3.43 -6.86
C ALA A 163 -5.40 -4.89 -6.39
N TRP A 164 -5.35 -5.11 -5.08
CA TRP A 164 -5.31 -6.45 -4.51
C TRP A 164 -6.72 -7.03 -4.40
N VAL A 165 -7.68 -6.27 -3.86
CA VAL A 165 -9.08 -6.70 -3.67
C VAL A 165 -9.74 -7.08 -4.99
N SER A 166 -9.54 -6.30 -6.06
CA SER A 166 -10.09 -6.62 -7.40
C SER A 166 -9.58 -7.93 -8.00
N LYS A 167 -8.49 -8.48 -7.47
CA LYS A 167 -7.97 -9.79 -7.89
C LYS A 167 -8.50 -10.94 -7.03
N GLN A 168 -9.13 -10.64 -5.89
CA GLN A 168 -9.62 -11.63 -4.94
C GLN A 168 -11.13 -11.88 -5.05
N ILE A 169 -11.86 -11.00 -5.75
CA ILE A 169 -13.32 -11.02 -5.84
C ILE A 169 -13.76 -11.29 -7.27
#